data_AF-A0A2T3JIE2-F1
#
_entry.id   AF-A0A2T3JIE2-F1
#
_cell.length_a   1.000
_cell.length_b   1.000
_cell.length_c   1.000
_cell.angle_alpha   90.00
_cell.angle_beta   90.00
_cell.angle_gamma   90.00
#
_symmetry.space_group_name_H-M   'P 1'
#
loop_
_entity.id
_entity.type
_entity.pdbx_description
1 polymer ?
#
loop_
_entity_poly.entity_id
_entity_poly.type
_entity_poly.pdbx_seq_one_letter_code
_entity_poly.pdbx_strand_id
1 'polypeptide(L)'
;MTKGIDKYSIDSTDYTVGQDNVQKWGFDVHNPVFGISAGLIALFLIAALVLDPVIAKSTLDGIKLQIISSFDWLFIWAGNIFVIFCLGLIVSPYGKIRLGGEDAVADYSVMSWLSMLFAAGMGIGLMFWSVAEPVAYFTGWYETPLGVEANSPEAAKLALGATMYHWGLHPWAIYGIVALSLAFFSYNKGLPLSLRSIFYPILGDRAWGWAGHCIDILAVLATLFGLATSLGLGAQQAASGIHHVFGIDAGIGLQIAVITVVTLLAVVSVVRGIDGGVKILSNINMIIAFLLLVLVAVVGYSVSFSSISTTFMSYVENIIPLSNPHGRNDEAWFQGWTVFYWAWWISWSPFVGMFIARVSKGRTIRQFITAVLIVPTSVTLIWMSVFGGLAIDQVINNVGELGARGLTDVSLAMFEMFDVMPYGSILSMIAVVLVLVFFITSSDSGSLVIDSITSGGKVDVPIPQRIFWASLQGAVAVALLWIGGTEAVQALQAAVISTALPFTFILLLMCVSLVLGMRTEPFKR
;
A
#
# COMPACT_ATOMS: atom_id res chain seq x y z
N MET A 1 -14.67 -2.20 41.80
CA MET A 1 -15.12 -2.75 40.50
C MET A 1 -16.41 -2.05 40.13
N THR A 2 -16.31 -0.93 39.43
CA THR A 2 -17.43 -0.14 38.92
C THR A 2 -18.14 -0.93 37.81
N LYS A 3 -19.32 -1.48 38.12
CA LYS A 3 -20.20 -2.11 37.13
C LYS A 3 -20.60 -1.04 36.11
N GLY A 4 -20.13 -1.15 34.87
CA GLY A 4 -20.59 -0.33 33.74
C GLY A 4 -19.50 0.22 32.84
N ILE A 5 -18.23 0.26 33.27
CA ILE A 5 -17.12 0.74 32.44
C ILE A 5 -16.55 -0.45 31.66
N ASP A 6 -16.50 -0.34 30.34
CA ASP A 6 -15.82 -1.32 29.51
C ASP A 6 -14.31 -1.28 29.84
N LYS A 7 -13.76 -2.45 30.18
CA LYS A 7 -12.37 -2.64 30.60
C LYS A 7 -11.35 -2.06 29.60
N TYR A 8 -11.72 -1.94 28.33
CA TYR A 8 -10.82 -1.47 27.27
C TYR A 8 -11.26 -0.14 26.64
N SER A 9 -12.10 0.62 27.34
CA SER A 9 -12.55 1.95 26.89
C SER A 9 -11.66 3.09 27.38
N ILE A 10 -11.82 4.27 26.79
CA ILE A 10 -11.15 5.49 27.26
C ILE A 10 -11.49 5.79 28.72
N ASP A 11 -12.69 5.42 29.18
CA ASP A 11 -13.15 5.63 30.57
C ASP A 11 -12.43 4.73 31.58
N SER A 12 -11.62 3.75 31.13
CA SER A 12 -10.83 2.88 32.00
C SER A 12 -9.37 3.34 32.19
N THR A 13 -9.01 4.52 31.67
CA THR A 13 -7.65 5.08 31.78
C THR A 13 -7.70 6.60 32.01
N ASP A 14 -6.66 7.15 32.63
CA ASP A 14 -6.53 8.61 32.84
C ASP A 14 -5.92 9.33 31.62
N TYR A 15 -5.71 8.60 30.50
CA TYR A 15 -5.09 9.12 29.29
C TYR A 15 -5.94 10.19 28.60
N THR A 16 -5.33 11.31 28.22
CA THR A 16 -5.97 12.34 27.39
C THR A 16 -5.23 12.56 26.08
N VAL A 17 -5.98 12.75 24.98
CA VAL A 17 -5.42 12.91 23.64
C VAL A 17 -4.48 14.12 23.62
N GLY A 18 -3.22 13.88 23.25
CA GLY A 18 -2.21 14.93 23.15
C GLY A 18 -1.61 15.37 24.49
N GLN A 19 -1.81 14.63 25.59
CA GLN A 19 -1.16 14.93 26.88
C GLN A 19 0.38 14.96 26.79
N ASP A 20 0.95 14.16 25.89
CA ASP A 20 2.40 14.04 25.67
C ASP A 20 2.89 14.93 24.51
N ASN A 21 2.02 15.83 24.01
CA ASN A 21 2.37 16.70 22.91
C ASN A 21 3.13 17.94 23.40
N VAL A 22 4.16 18.32 22.64
CA VAL A 22 4.89 19.56 22.82
C VAL A 22 4.45 20.54 21.73
N GLN A 23 3.90 21.67 22.17
CA GLN A 23 3.50 22.77 21.29
C GLN A 23 4.57 23.87 21.25
N LYS A 24 5.42 23.88 20.21
CA LYS A 24 6.51 24.85 20.03
C LYS A 24 6.76 25.14 18.55
N TRP A 25 7.15 26.37 18.22
CA TRP A 25 7.53 26.78 16.85
C TRP A 25 6.47 26.50 15.76
N GLY A 26 5.18 26.50 16.12
CA GLY A 26 4.10 26.15 15.20
C GLY A 26 3.92 24.65 14.98
N PHE A 27 4.60 23.82 15.77
CA PHE A 27 4.41 22.37 15.85
C PHE A 27 3.59 22.03 17.10
N ASP A 28 2.74 21.01 17.00
CA ASP A 28 2.04 20.25 18.04
C ASP A 28 2.36 18.75 17.87
N VAL A 29 3.49 18.29 18.42
CA VAL A 29 4.03 16.94 18.16
C VAL A 29 4.03 16.08 19.41
N HIS A 30 3.75 14.80 19.25
CA HIS A 30 4.02 13.80 20.27
C HIS A 30 5.54 13.61 20.39
N ASN A 31 6.14 14.17 21.43
CA ASN A 31 7.58 14.45 21.48
C ASN A 31 8.49 13.21 21.26
N PRO A 32 8.33 12.09 21.97
CA PRO A 32 9.12 10.88 21.70
C PRO A 32 8.97 10.34 20.27
N VAL A 33 7.73 10.23 19.77
CA VAL A 33 7.44 9.61 18.48
C VAL A 33 7.94 10.47 17.32
N PHE A 34 7.62 11.77 17.34
CA PHE A 34 8.09 12.69 16.30
C PHE A 34 9.62 12.77 16.29
N GLY A 35 10.24 13.05 17.45
CA GLY A 35 11.67 13.28 17.55
C GLY A 35 12.50 12.06 17.17
N ILE A 36 12.14 10.86 17.65
CA ILE A 36 12.87 9.62 17.34
C ILE A 36 12.66 9.24 15.88
N SER A 37 11.43 9.28 15.37
CA SER A 37 11.17 8.91 13.98
C SER A 37 11.91 9.84 13.02
N ALA A 38 11.75 11.16 13.19
CA ALA A 38 12.46 12.17 12.40
C ALA A 38 13.98 12.01 12.50
N GLY A 39 14.50 11.74 13.71
CA GLY A 39 15.93 11.50 13.93
C GLY A 39 16.46 10.25 13.22
N LEU A 40 15.74 9.13 13.25
CA LEU A 40 16.11 7.91 12.55
C LEU A 40 16.09 8.09 11.04
N ILE A 41 15.10 8.81 10.51
CA ILE A 41 15.02 9.12 9.08
C ILE A 41 16.13 10.09 8.66
N ALA A 42 16.39 11.12 9.46
CA ALA A 42 17.50 12.04 9.23
C ALA A 42 18.85 11.31 9.27
N LEU A 43 19.04 10.37 10.20
CA LEU A 43 20.22 9.51 10.26
C LEU A 43 20.35 8.66 8.99
N PHE A 44 19.26 8.06 8.52
CA PHE A 44 19.24 7.34 7.25
C PHE A 44 19.65 8.24 6.08
N LEU A 45 19.09 9.46 6.00
CA LEU A 45 19.42 10.42 4.94
C LEU A 45 20.89 10.87 5.01
N ILE A 46 21.42 11.15 6.20
CA ILE A 46 22.83 11.48 6.40
C ILE A 46 23.72 10.32 5.98
N ALA A 47 23.37 9.09 6.39
CA ALA A 47 24.10 7.89 5.98
C ALA A 47 24.06 7.72 4.45
N ALA A 48 22.90 7.92 3.81
CA ALA A 48 22.74 7.87 2.36
C ALA A 48 23.58 8.93 1.61
N LEU A 49 23.82 10.09 2.23
CA LEU A 49 24.61 11.18 1.64
C LEU A 49 26.13 11.01 1.86
N VAL A 50 26.54 10.40 2.97
CA VAL A 50 27.95 10.28 3.36
C VAL A 50 28.57 8.97 2.88
N LEU A 51 27.79 7.90 2.81
CA LEU A 51 28.26 6.60 2.36
C LEU A 51 28.36 6.56 0.83
N ASP A 52 29.34 5.80 0.35
CA ASP A 52 29.42 5.47 -1.07
C ASP A 52 28.16 4.69 -1.50
N PRO A 53 27.50 5.05 -2.63
CA PRO A 53 26.26 4.41 -3.07
C PRO A 53 26.37 2.89 -3.25
N VAL A 54 27.53 2.38 -3.71
CA VAL A 54 27.73 0.94 -3.92
C VAL A 54 27.79 0.20 -2.58
N ILE A 55 28.46 0.80 -1.59
CA ILE A 55 28.51 0.25 -0.22
C ILE A 55 27.11 0.29 0.42
N ALA A 56 26.40 1.42 0.30
CA ALA A 56 25.05 1.56 0.83
C ALA A 56 24.10 0.53 0.23
N LYS A 57 24.12 0.37 -1.11
CA LYS A 57 23.30 -0.61 -1.83
C LYS A 57 23.61 -2.05 -1.41
N SER A 58 24.89 -2.45 -1.43
CA SER A 58 25.28 -3.82 -1.05
C SER A 58 24.88 -4.15 0.40
N THR A 59 24.95 -3.17 1.30
CA THR A 59 24.49 -3.33 2.68
C THR A 59 22.98 -3.54 2.76
N LEU A 60 22.19 -2.70 2.06
CA LEU A 60 20.73 -2.84 2.01
C LEU A 60 20.29 -4.17 1.40
N ASP A 61 20.92 -4.58 0.29
CA ASP A 61 20.65 -5.86 -0.35
C ASP A 61 21.02 -7.05 0.54
N GLY A 62 22.13 -6.96 1.28
CA GLY A 62 22.53 -7.98 2.25
C GLY A 62 21.50 -8.16 3.36
N ILE A 63 21.01 -7.05 3.94
CA ILE A 63 19.95 -7.09 4.96
C ILE A 63 18.67 -7.69 4.38
N LYS A 64 18.27 -7.24 3.18
CA LYS A 64 17.09 -7.76 2.47
C LYS A 64 17.16 -9.27 2.31
N LEU A 65 18.27 -9.79 1.78
CA LEU A 65 18.45 -11.22 1.52
C LEU A 65 18.47 -12.05 2.82
N GLN A 66 19.08 -11.53 3.89
CA GLN A 66 19.06 -12.18 5.21
C GLN A 66 17.64 -12.27 5.79
N ILE A 67 16.85 -11.20 5.63
CA ILE A 67 15.45 -11.20 6.07
C ILE A 67 14.65 -12.23 5.27
N ILE A 68 14.77 -12.20 3.94
CA ILE A 68 14.06 -13.14 3.06
C ILE A 68 14.43 -14.57 3.42
N SER A 69 15.71 -14.92 3.49
CA SER A 69 16.14 -16.31 3.75
C SER A 69 15.73 -16.85 5.13
N SER A 70 15.44 -15.96 6.09
CA SER A 70 15.07 -16.35 7.45
C SER A 70 13.57 -16.25 7.74
N PHE A 71 12.86 -15.36 7.05
CA PHE A 71 11.49 -14.93 7.40
C PHE A 71 10.52 -14.90 6.22
N ASP A 72 10.89 -15.38 5.03
CA ASP A 72 9.97 -15.49 3.90
C ASP A 72 8.66 -16.21 4.27
N TRP A 73 8.75 -17.35 4.96
CA TRP A 73 7.61 -18.12 5.45
C TRP A 73 6.71 -17.30 6.37
N LEU A 74 7.28 -16.41 7.18
CA LEU A 74 6.53 -15.55 8.10
C LEU A 74 5.67 -14.56 7.33
N PHE A 75 6.22 -13.94 6.28
CA PHE A 75 5.46 -13.03 5.42
C PHE A 75 4.30 -13.74 4.73
N ILE A 76 4.54 -14.93 4.15
CA ILE A 76 3.49 -15.72 3.49
C ILE A 76 2.40 -16.13 4.50
N TRP A 77 2.79 -16.71 5.64
CA TRP A 77 1.84 -17.12 6.67
C TRP A 77 1.07 -15.94 7.27
N ALA A 78 1.71 -14.79 7.48
CA ALA A 78 1.03 -13.59 7.95
C ALA A 78 -0.08 -13.18 6.98
N GLY A 79 0.23 -13.07 5.67
CA GLY A 79 -0.76 -12.79 4.63
C GLY A 79 -1.95 -13.76 4.68
N ASN A 80 -1.68 -15.06 4.77
CA ASN A 80 -2.71 -16.09 4.87
C ASN A 80 -3.57 -15.95 6.13
N ILE A 81 -2.93 -15.75 7.28
CA ILE A 81 -3.60 -15.54 8.57
C ILE A 81 -4.54 -14.34 8.47
N PHE A 82 -4.11 -13.26 7.83
CA PHE A 82 -4.92 -12.06 7.69
C PHE A 82 -6.19 -12.30 6.86
N VAL A 83 -6.07 -13.00 5.73
CA VAL A 83 -7.23 -13.38 4.90
C VAL A 83 -8.18 -14.27 5.70
N ILE A 84 -7.66 -15.34 6.32
CA ILE A 84 -8.47 -16.29 7.10
C ILE A 84 -9.16 -15.57 8.28
N PHE A 85 -8.45 -14.67 8.95
CA PHE A 85 -8.99 -13.87 10.05
C PHE A 85 -10.14 -12.98 9.59
N CYS A 86 -9.97 -12.24 8.49
CA CYS A 86 -11.04 -11.41 7.92
C CYS A 86 -12.26 -12.25 7.51
N LEU A 87 -12.06 -13.37 6.81
CA LEU A 87 -13.14 -14.28 6.43
C LEU A 87 -13.86 -14.87 7.67
N GLY A 88 -13.08 -15.22 8.69
CA GLY A 88 -13.60 -15.66 9.99
C GLY A 88 -14.49 -14.59 10.63
N LEU A 89 -14.09 -13.32 10.62
CA LEU A 89 -14.89 -12.21 11.15
C LEU A 89 -16.21 -12.03 10.41
N ILE A 90 -16.22 -12.15 9.07
CA ILE A 90 -17.44 -12.05 8.25
C ILE A 90 -18.50 -13.05 8.74
N VAL A 91 -18.12 -14.32 8.93
CA VAL A 91 -19.08 -15.38 9.31
C VAL A 91 -19.35 -15.46 10.81
N SER A 92 -18.46 -14.91 11.64
CA SER A 92 -18.59 -14.95 13.09
C SER A 92 -19.72 -14.04 13.63
N PRO A 93 -20.11 -14.23 14.91
CA PRO A 93 -20.98 -13.29 15.62
C PRO A 93 -20.41 -11.87 15.71
N TYR A 94 -19.07 -11.71 15.76
CA TYR A 94 -18.41 -10.40 15.80
C TYR A 94 -18.78 -9.53 14.59
N GLY A 95 -19.11 -10.15 13.45
CA GLY A 95 -19.58 -9.44 12.25
C GLY A 95 -20.85 -8.59 12.46
N LYS A 96 -21.61 -8.82 13.54
CA LYS A 96 -22.80 -8.03 13.89
C LYS A 96 -22.47 -6.73 14.63
N ILE A 97 -21.28 -6.60 15.21
CA ILE A 97 -20.86 -5.39 15.93
C ILE A 97 -20.89 -4.21 14.97
N ARG A 98 -21.46 -3.08 15.41
CA ARG A 98 -21.52 -1.83 14.66
C ARG A 98 -20.41 -0.90 15.13
N LEU A 99 -19.67 -0.34 14.17
CA LEU A 99 -18.59 0.62 14.42
C LEU A 99 -19.16 1.93 14.95
N GLY A 100 -18.86 2.28 16.19
CA GLY A 100 -19.41 3.46 16.89
C GLY A 100 -20.58 3.19 17.83
N GLY A 101 -20.94 1.91 18.06
CA GLY A 101 -22.06 1.53 18.93
C GLY A 101 -23.36 1.25 18.17
N GLU A 102 -24.38 0.75 18.87
CA GLU A 102 -25.64 0.28 18.27
C GLU A 102 -26.39 1.41 17.51
N ASP A 103 -26.38 2.61 18.07
CA ASP A 103 -27.09 3.78 17.52
C ASP A 103 -26.27 4.57 16.49
N ALA A 104 -25.06 4.13 16.17
CA ALA A 104 -24.23 4.82 15.19
C ALA A 104 -24.85 4.79 13.80
N VAL A 105 -24.88 5.96 13.16
CA VAL A 105 -25.33 6.15 11.78
C VAL A 105 -24.10 6.34 10.90
N ALA A 106 -24.17 5.89 9.65
CA ALA A 106 -23.07 6.05 8.72
C ALA A 106 -22.94 7.52 8.28
N ASP A 107 -21.72 8.05 8.36
CA ASP A 107 -21.44 9.44 7.94
C ASP A 107 -21.56 9.63 6.42
N TYR A 108 -21.43 8.54 5.65
CA TYR A 108 -21.47 8.54 4.19
C TYR A 108 -22.53 7.57 3.65
N SER A 109 -23.10 7.89 2.49
CA SER A 109 -23.96 6.96 1.76
C SER A 109 -23.17 5.71 1.36
N VAL A 110 -23.86 4.59 1.11
CA VAL A 110 -23.20 3.32 0.73
C VAL A 110 -22.37 3.51 -0.54
N MET A 111 -22.91 4.17 -1.58
CA MET A 111 -22.15 4.40 -2.81
C MET A 111 -20.94 5.30 -2.62
N SER A 112 -21.10 6.41 -1.89
CA SER A 112 -19.96 7.29 -1.59
C SER A 112 -18.86 6.54 -0.83
N TRP A 113 -19.24 5.71 0.13
CA TRP A 113 -18.30 4.88 0.89
C TRP A 113 -17.56 3.87 0.01
N LEU A 114 -18.28 3.10 -0.82
CA LEU A 114 -17.65 2.13 -1.72
C LEU A 114 -16.70 2.81 -2.73
N SER A 115 -17.08 3.97 -3.28
CA SER A 115 -16.19 4.76 -4.15
C SER A 115 -14.93 5.23 -3.43
N MET A 116 -15.04 5.65 -2.17
CA MET A 116 -13.88 6.04 -1.37
C MET A 116 -12.97 4.86 -1.01
N LEU A 117 -13.53 3.69 -0.69
CA LEU A 117 -12.73 2.47 -0.45
C LEU A 117 -11.89 2.11 -1.68
N PHE A 118 -12.50 2.22 -2.86
CA PHE A 118 -11.78 2.00 -4.11
C PHE A 118 -10.67 3.04 -4.29
N ALA A 119 -10.97 4.33 -4.13
CA ALA A 119 -9.97 5.39 -4.27
C ALA A 119 -8.80 5.28 -3.26
N ALA A 120 -9.03 4.70 -2.08
CA ALA A 120 -8.06 4.62 -1.00
C ALA A 120 -6.84 3.74 -1.29
N GLY A 121 -7.00 2.66 -2.07
CA GLY A 121 -5.90 1.74 -2.37
C GLY A 121 -5.58 1.62 -3.86
N MET A 122 -6.18 2.45 -4.70
CA MET A 122 -5.66 2.69 -6.05
C MET A 122 -4.39 3.53 -5.95
N GLY A 123 -3.29 3.05 -6.53
CA GLY A 123 -2.02 3.74 -6.45
C GLY A 123 -1.13 3.49 -7.66
N ILE A 124 0.05 4.12 -7.63
CA ILE A 124 1.10 4.02 -8.65
C ILE A 124 1.42 2.57 -8.98
N GLY A 125 1.39 1.67 -8.00
CA GLY A 125 1.74 0.28 -8.22
C GLY A 125 0.82 -0.43 -9.23
N LEU A 126 -0.46 -0.05 -9.36
CA LEU A 126 -1.31 -0.58 -10.43
C LEU A 126 -0.85 -0.11 -11.81
N MET A 127 -0.44 1.15 -11.94
CA MET A 127 0.12 1.65 -13.20
C MET A 127 1.45 0.96 -13.52
N PHE A 128 2.29 0.78 -12.52
CA PHE A 128 3.65 0.25 -12.67
C PHE A 128 3.66 -1.25 -13.00
N TRP A 129 2.87 -2.04 -12.27
CA TRP A 129 2.94 -3.50 -12.33
C TRP A 129 1.88 -4.15 -13.21
N SER A 130 0.80 -3.45 -13.60
CA SER A 130 -0.31 -4.08 -14.35
C SER A 130 0.04 -4.67 -15.70
N VAL A 131 1.15 -4.23 -16.30
CA VAL A 131 1.70 -4.82 -17.54
C VAL A 131 2.95 -5.63 -17.21
N ALA A 132 3.89 -5.03 -16.49
CA ALA A 132 5.19 -5.64 -16.25
C ALA A 132 5.13 -6.94 -15.43
N GLU A 133 4.28 -7.02 -14.40
CA GLU A 133 4.20 -8.22 -13.56
C GLU A 133 3.62 -9.44 -14.30
N PRO A 134 2.46 -9.35 -14.98
CA PRO A 134 1.95 -10.45 -15.81
C PRO A 134 2.94 -10.89 -16.89
N VAL A 135 3.61 -9.94 -17.56
CA VAL A 135 4.62 -10.28 -18.58
C VAL A 135 5.83 -10.95 -17.94
N ALA A 136 6.33 -10.45 -16.81
CA ALA A 136 7.45 -11.06 -16.09
C ALA A 136 7.16 -12.51 -15.72
N TYR A 137 5.94 -12.80 -15.23
CA TYR A 137 5.53 -14.14 -14.84
C TYR A 137 5.33 -15.07 -16.03
N PHE A 138 4.84 -14.53 -17.15
CA PHE A 138 4.67 -15.29 -18.37
C PHE A 138 6.03 -15.65 -18.99
N THR A 139 6.94 -14.69 -19.11
CA THR A 139 8.24 -14.87 -19.79
C THR A 139 9.34 -15.46 -18.91
N GLY A 140 9.12 -15.53 -17.60
CA GLY A 140 10.13 -15.95 -16.64
C GLY A 140 11.24 -14.92 -16.43
N TRP A 141 10.95 -13.61 -16.61
CA TRP A 141 11.93 -12.53 -16.46
C TRP A 141 12.64 -12.56 -15.11
N TYR A 142 11.90 -12.93 -14.06
CA TYR A 142 12.47 -13.29 -12.76
C TYR A 142 11.71 -14.51 -12.23
N GLU A 143 11.94 -15.65 -12.89
CA GLU A 143 11.30 -16.94 -12.65
C GLU A 143 9.77 -16.94 -12.91
N THR A 144 9.18 -18.14 -12.94
CA THR A 144 7.74 -18.33 -13.13
C THR A 144 7.05 -18.74 -11.82
N PRO A 145 5.80 -18.29 -11.58
CA PRO A 145 5.00 -18.79 -10.45
C PRO A 145 4.82 -20.30 -10.54
N LEU A 146 4.91 -20.99 -9.40
CA LEU A 146 4.77 -22.44 -9.25
C LEU A 146 5.71 -23.29 -10.14
N GLY A 147 6.73 -22.69 -10.76
CA GLY A 147 7.75 -23.38 -11.54
C GLY A 147 7.26 -23.92 -12.87
N VAL A 148 6.21 -23.32 -13.45
CA VAL A 148 5.70 -23.70 -14.78
C VAL A 148 6.67 -23.27 -15.89
N GLU A 149 6.62 -23.93 -17.04
CA GLU A 149 7.48 -23.58 -18.17
C GLU A 149 7.15 -22.17 -18.70
N ALA A 150 8.16 -21.29 -18.78
CA ALA A 150 8.01 -19.94 -19.31
C ALA A 150 7.52 -19.93 -20.76
N ASN A 151 6.79 -18.89 -21.15
CA ASN A 151 6.21 -18.69 -22.48
C ASN A 151 5.22 -19.79 -22.92
N SER A 152 4.72 -20.60 -21.99
CA SER A 152 3.73 -21.65 -22.25
C SER A 152 2.29 -21.17 -22.05
N PRO A 153 1.29 -21.84 -22.65
CA PRO A 153 -0.13 -21.53 -22.39
C PRO A 153 -0.53 -21.64 -20.90
N GLU A 154 0.16 -22.50 -20.14
CA GLU A 154 -0.03 -22.62 -18.70
C GLU A 154 0.53 -21.39 -17.97
N ALA A 155 1.74 -20.95 -18.31
CA ALA A 155 2.33 -19.73 -17.76
C ALA A 155 1.48 -18.49 -18.04
N ALA A 156 0.85 -18.38 -19.22
CA ALA A 156 -0.01 -17.24 -19.54
C ALA A 156 -1.21 -17.13 -18.59
N LYS A 157 -1.86 -18.26 -18.29
CA LYS A 157 -2.99 -18.30 -17.35
C LYS A 157 -2.53 -18.07 -15.91
N LEU A 158 -1.43 -18.73 -15.51
CA LEU A 158 -0.93 -18.64 -14.15
C LEU A 158 -0.36 -17.25 -13.85
N ALA A 159 0.27 -16.59 -14.81
CA ALA A 159 0.75 -15.22 -14.69
C ALA A 159 -0.37 -14.27 -14.23
N LEU A 160 -1.52 -14.29 -14.91
CA LEU A 160 -2.67 -13.47 -14.54
C LEU A 160 -3.22 -13.83 -13.15
N GLY A 161 -3.32 -15.12 -12.84
CA GLY A 161 -3.79 -15.59 -11.52
C GLY A 161 -2.85 -15.20 -10.37
N ALA A 162 -1.53 -15.32 -10.59
CA ALA A 162 -0.49 -14.96 -9.64
C ALA A 162 -0.38 -13.44 -9.45
N THR A 163 -0.58 -12.64 -10.51
CA THR A 163 -0.76 -11.19 -10.35
C THR A 163 -1.97 -10.89 -9.47
N MET A 164 -3.11 -11.57 -9.67
CA MET A 164 -4.25 -11.38 -8.77
C MET A 164 -4.03 -11.88 -7.35
N TYR A 165 -3.10 -12.81 -7.14
CA TYR A 165 -2.69 -13.19 -5.79
C TYR A 165 -2.01 -12.03 -5.05
N HIS A 166 -1.17 -11.25 -5.72
CA HIS A 166 -0.51 -10.09 -5.12
C HIS A 166 -1.41 -8.86 -4.96
N TRP A 167 -2.47 -8.75 -5.77
CA TRP A 167 -3.34 -7.56 -5.87
C TRP A 167 -4.82 -7.81 -5.47
N GLY A 168 -5.13 -9.03 -5.04
CA GLY A 168 -6.46 -9.50 -4.65
C GLY A 168 -6.67 -9.51 -3.13
N LEU A 169 -7.18 -10.59 -2.57
CA LEU A 169 -7.68 -10.61 -1.19
C LEU A 169 -6.63 -10.28 -0.13
N HIS A 170 -5.39 -10.76 -0.30
CA HIS A 170 -4.33 -10.64 0.71
C HIS A 170 -3.93 -9.20 1.06
N PRO A 171 -3.60 -8.28 0.12
CA PRO A 171 -3.33 -6.88 0.47
C PRO A 171 -4.52 -6.22 1.17
N TRP A 172 -5.73 -6.48 0.69
CA TRP A 172 -6.94 -5.88 1.27
C TRP A 172 -7.28 -6.45 2.65
N ALA A 173 -6.88 -7.68 2.95
CA ALA A 173 -6.99 -8.25 4.30
C ALA A 173 -6.01 -7.57 5.28
N ILE A 174 -4.77 -7.33 4.83
CA ILE A 174 -3.76 -6.58 5.61
C ILE A 174 -4.33 -5.19 5.96
N TYR A 175 -4.85 -4.46 4.96
CA TYR A 175 -5.46 -3.15 5.17
C TYR A 175 -6.71 -3.21 6.04
N GLY A 176 -7.55 -4.21 5.80
CA GLY A 176 -8.81 -4.43 6.53
C GLY A 176 -8.59 -4.65 8.03
N ILE A 177 -7.52 -5.33 8.44
CA ILE A 177 -7.20 -5.55 9.86
C ILE A 177 -6.82 -4.25 10.54
N VAL A 178 -5.93 -3.47 9.94
CA VAL A 178 -5.51 -2.18 10.50
C VAL A 178 -6.69 -1.22 10.56
N ALA A 179 -7.44 -1.13 9.47
CA ALA A 179 -8.61 -0.26 9.37
C ALA A 179 -9.71 -0.63 10.36
N LEU A 180 -10.05 -1.92 10.47
CA LEU A 180 -11.05 -2.39 11.42
C LEU A 180 -10.59 -2.12 12.85
N SER A 181 -9.32 -2.37 13.16
CA SER A 181 -8.78 -2.16 14.50
C SER A 181 -8.82 -0.69 14.89
N LEU A 182 -8.35 0.20 14.02
CA LEU A 182 -8.42 1.65 14.23
C LEU A 182 -9.88 2.11 14.42
N ALA A 183 -10.79 1.69 13.54
CA ALA A 183 -12.19 2.07 13.62
C ALA A 183 -12.86 1.55 14.90
N PHE A 184 -12.62 0.28 15.26
CA PHE A 184 -13.23 -0.35 16.42
C PHE A 184 -12.75 0.30 17.73
N PHE A 185 -11.44 0.42 17.94
CA PHE A 185 -10.91 1.02 19.17
C PHE A 185 -11.22 2.51 19.25
N SER A 186 -11.25 3.23 18.13
CA SER A 186 -11.61 4.64 18.17
C SER A 186 -13.09 4.87 18.40
N TYR A 187 -13.97 4.16 17.67
CA TYR A 187 -15.39 4.46 17.70
C TYR A 187 -16.18 3.67 18.74
N ASN A 188 -15.85 2.40 18.99
CA ASN A 188 -16.54 1.61 20.02
C ASN A 188 -15.94 1.83 21.40
N LYS A 189 -14.60 1.98 21.49
CA LYS A 189 -13.91 2.14 22.78
C LYS A 189 -13.59 3.60 23.14
N GLY A 190 -13.82 4.55 22.23
CA GLY A 190 -13.53 5.96 22.46
C GLY A 190 -12.05 6.30 22.54
N LEU A 191 -11.15 5.37 22.19
CA LEU A 191 -9.71 5.59 22.25
C LEU A 191 -9.25 6.54 21.13
N PRO A 192 -8.07 7.17 21.26
CA PRO A 192 -7.50 7.99 20.19
C PRO A 192 -7.34 7.17 18.90
N LEU A 193 -7.54 7.80 17.74
CA LEU A 193 -7.32 7.19 16.42
C LEU A 193 -5.81 7.08 16.12
N SER A 194 -5.12 6.22 16.88
CA SER A 194 -3.69 5.95 16.78
C SER A 194 -3.42 4.45 16.87
N LEU A 195 -2.28 3.99 16.35
CA LEU A 195 -1.99 2.56 16.35
C LEU A 195 -1.75 2.02 17.76
N ARG A 196 -1.07 2.76 18.64
CA ARG A 196 -0.88 2.34 20.04
C ARG A 196 -2.19 1.99 20.76
N SER A 197 -3.28 2.71 20.46
CA SER A 197 -4.61 2.50 21.09
C SER A 197 -5.12 1.09 20.86
N ILE A 198 -4.79 0.51 19.71
CA ILE A 198 -5.20 -0.84 19.34
C ILE A 198 -4.65 -1.87 20.32
N PHE A 199 -3.50 -1.61 20.94
CA PHE A 199 -2.81 -2.53 21.83
C PHE A 199 -3.15 -2.33 23.31
N TYR A 200 -4.04 -1.39 23.64
CA TYR A 200 -4.51 -1.18 25.00
C TYR A 200 -5.04 -2.47 25.67
N PRO A 201 -5.78 -3.37 24.98
CA PRO A 201 -6.20 -4.64 25.58
C PRO A 201 -5.07 -5.57 26.03
N ILE A 202 -3.90 -5.48 25.40
CA ILE A 202 -2.73 -6.32 25.68
C ILE A 202 -1.80 -5.61 26.66
N LEU A 203 -1.56 -4.31 26.46
CA LEU A 203 -0.54 -3.54 27.17
C LEU A 203 -1.08 -2.78 28.39
N GLY A 204 -2.40 -2.58 28.49
CA GLY A 204 -3.01 -1.66 29.45
C GLY A 204 -2.41 -0.26 29.32
N ASP A 205 -2.20 0.44 30.43
CA ASP A 205 -1.65 1.80 30.43
C ASP A 205 -0.22 1.91 29.90
N ARG A 206 0.50 0.78 29.72
CA ARG A 206 1.80 0.80 29.03
C ARG A 206 1.66 1.18 27.55
N ALA A 207 0.46 1.08 26.97
CA ALA A 207 0.16 1.58 25.63
C ALA A 207 0.38 3.10 25.53
N TRP A 208 0.33 3.84 26.65
CA TRP A 208 0.54 5.29 26.66
C TRP A 208 2.01 5.68 26.87
N GLY A 209 2.87 4.74 27.29
CA GLY A 209 4.30 4.94 27.46
C GLY A 209 5.15 4.34 26.33
N TRP A 210 6.38 3.94 26.67
CA TRP A 210 7.37 3.44 25.71
C TRP A 210 6.91 2.28 24.83
N ALA A 211 6.11 1.35 25.34
CA ALA A 211 5.60 0.25 24.52
C ALA A 211 4.73 0.77 23.37
N GLY A 212 3.86 1.74 23.63
CA GLY A 212 3.08 2.42 22.58
C GLY A 212 3.92 3.33 21.70
N HIS A 213 4.93 4.02 22.25
CA HIS A 213 5.84 4.83 21.45
C HIS A 213 6.59 3.97 20.42
N CYS A 214 7.08 2.79 20.79
CA CYS A 214 7.73 1.86 19.86
C CYS A 214 6.78 1.45 18.71
N ILE A 215 5.50 1.19 19.02
CA ILE A 215 4.50 0.81 18.01
C ILE A 215 4.29 1.94 17.01
N ASP A 216 4.09 3.17 17.50
CA ASP A 216 3.88 4.31 16.63
C ASP A 216 5.14 4.69 15.83
N ILE A 217 6.34 4.58 16.42
CA ILE A 217 7.61 4.81 15.72
C ILE A 217 7.77 3.79 14.58
N LEU A 218 7.56 2.50 14.85
CA LEU A 218 7.61 1.47 13.81
C LEU A 218 6.58 1.73 12.70
N ALA A 219 5.39 2.19 13.05
CA ALA A 219 4.36 2.56 12.10
C ALA A 219 4.77 3.72 11.20
N VAL A 220 5.39 4.76 11.77
CA VAL A 220 5.91 5.92 11.02
C VAL A 220 7.00 5.47 10.06
N LEU A 221 7.96 4.68 10.52
CA LEU A 221 9.05 4.18 9.68
C LEU A 221 8.51 3.29 8.54
N ALA A 222 7.67 2.31 8.87
CA ALA A 222 7.07 1.42 7.88
C ALA A 222 6.26 2.21 6.83
N THR A 223 5.42 3.15 7.28
CA THR A 223 4.63 4.00 6.39
C THR A 223 5.52 4.85 5.48
N LEU A 224 6.54 5.52 6.04
CA LEU A 224 7.38 6.41 5.26
C LEU A 224 8.21 5.66 4.22
N PHE A 225 8.87 4.56 4.59
CA PHE A 225 9.65 3.77 3.64
C PHE A 225 8.75 3.07 2.62
N GLY A 226 7.57 2.59 3.03
CA GLY A 226 6.54 2.09 2.11
C GLY A 226 6.11 3.13 1.08
N LEU A 227 5.82 4.35 1.53
CA LEU A 227 5.45 5.44 0.63
C LEU A 227 6.62 5.84 -0.28
N ALA A 228 7.84 5.97 0.26
CA ALA A 228 9.03 6.32 -0.50
C ALA A 228 9.31 5.32 -1.63
N THR A 229 9.09 4.03 -1.40
CA THR A 229 9.16 3.00 -2.45
C THR A 229 8.17 3.28 -3.57
N SER A 230 6.92 3.58 -3.25
CA SER A 230 5.92 3.88 -4.26
C SER A 230 6.21 5.17 -5.03
N LEU A 231 6.72 6.20 -4.35
CA LEU A 231 7.18 7.43 -4.99
C LEU A 231 8.36 7.16 -5.94
N GLY A 232 9.32 6.32 -5.53
CA GLY A 232 10.45 5.94 -6.37
C GLY A 232 10.02 5.19 -7.64
N LEU A 233 9.09 4.23 -7.53
CA LEU A 233 8.51 3.54 -8.69
C LEU A 233 7.75 4.52 -9.60
N GLY A 234 6.99 5.44 -9.02
CA GLY A 234 6.27 6.46 -9.78
C GLY A 234 7.18 7.44 -10.50
N ALA A 235 8.31 7.81 -9.87
CA ALA A 235 9.33 8.66 -10.49
C ALA A 235 9.97 7.98 -11.71
N GLN A 236 10.31 6.69 -11.57
CA GLN A 236 10.86 5.90 -12.67
C GLN A 236 9.85 5.83 -13.82
N GLN A 237 8.60 5.46 -13.55
CA GLN A 237 7.59 5.36 -14.60
C GLN A 237 7.22 6.70 -15.23
N ALA A 238 7.16 7.78 -14.45
CA ALA A 238 6.95 9.12 -14.99
C ALA A 238 8.12 9.56 -15.88
N ALA A 239 9.37 9.34 -15.46
CA ALA A 239 10.55 9.65 -16.26
C ALA A 239 10.58 8.84 -17.57
N SER A 240 10.33 7.54 -17.50
CA SER A 240 10.25 6.65 -18.66
C SER A 240 9.13 7.05 -19.61
N GLY A 241 7.96 7.43 -19.11
CA GLY A 241 6.87 7.93 -19.94
C GLY A 241 7.16 9.30 -20.56
N ILE A 242 7.84 10.20 -19.83
CA ILE A 242 8.30 11.49 -20.38
C ILE A 242 9.32 11.24 -21.50
N HIS A 243 10.25 10.31 -21.30
CA HIS A 243 11.19 9.89 -22.34
C HIS A 243 10.49 9.34 -23.57
N HIS A 244 9.53 8.45 -23.35
CA HIS A 244 8.75 7.82 -24.42
C HIS A 244 7.98 8.84 -25.26
N VAL A 245 7.34 9.82 -24.61
CA VAL A 245 6.47 10.79 -25.28
C VAL A 245 7.25 11.98 -25.86
N PHE A 246 8.29 12.45 -25.17
CA PHE A 246 8.99 13.70 -25.49
C PHE A 246 10.47 13.53 -25.87
N GLY A 247 11.03 12.33 -25.77
CA GLY A 247 12.42 12.03 -26.10
C GLY A 247 13.46 12.56 -25.09
N ILE A 248 13.03 13.01 -23.90
CA ILE A 248 13.92 13.51 -22.83
C ILE A 248 14.54 12.32 -22.09
N ASP A 249 15.85 12.29 -21.88
CA ASP A 249 16.53 11.15 -21.22
C ASP A 249 15.93 10.80 -19.84
N ALA A 250 15.62 9.51 -19.63
CA ALA A 250 14.96 8.97 -18.42
C ALA A 250 15.91 8.68 -17.25
N GLY A 251 17.15 9.18 -17.32
CA GLY A 251 18.18 8.94 -16.31
C GLY A 251 17.81 9.45 -14.90
N ILE A 252 18.65 9.09 -13.92
CA ILE A 252 18.47 9.44 -12.50
C ILE A 252 18.18 10.94 -12.29
N GLY A 253 18.81 11.81 -13.10
CA GLY A 253 18.57 13.25 -13.04
C GLY A 253 17.10 13.65 -13.29
N LEU A 254 16.45 13.06 -14.31
CA LEU A 254 15.03 13.31 -14.59
C LEU A 254 14.15 12.72 -13.48
N GLN A 255 14.45 11.52 -13.00
CA GLN A 255 13.68 10.89 -11.92
C GLN A 255 13.72 11.75 -10.64
N ILE A 256 14.89 12.27 -10.25
CA ILE A 256 15.04 13.20 -9.12
C ILE A 256 14.28 14.51 -9.36
N ALA A 257 14.32 15.04 -10.59
CA ALA A 257 13.56 16.24 -10.94
C ALA A 257 12.04 16.01 -10.80
N VAL A 258 11.54 14.86 -11.25
CA VAL A 258 10.12 14.47 -11.07
C VAL A 258 9.76 14.40 -9.59
N ILE A 259 10.55 13.70 -8.75
CA ILE A 259 10.27 13.63 -7.30
C ILE A 259 10.26 15.04 -6.70
N THR A 260 11.23 15.88 -7.04
CA THR A 260 11.35 17.24 -6.50
C THR A 260 10.11 18.07 -6.85
N VAL A 261 9.71 18.09 -8.12
CA VAL A 261 8.53 18.84 -8.59
C VAL A 261 7.26 18.33 -7.93
N VAL A 262 7.06 17.01 -7.89
CA VAL A 262 5.88 16.41 -7.27
C VAL A 262 5.84 16.67 -5.77
N THR A 263 6.97 16.60 -5.08
CA THR A 263 7.06 16.91 -3.65
C THR A 263 6.67 18.35 -3.39
N LEU A 264 7.12 19.30 -4.21
CA LEU A 264 6.71 20.71 -4.10
C LEU A 264 5.21 20.88 -4.33
N LEU A 265 4.62 20.19 -5.31
CA LEU A 265 3.17 20.20 -5.54
C LEU A 265 2.38 19.57 -4.39
N ALA A 266 2.89 18.48 -3.80
CA ALA A 266 2.31 17.85 -2.64
C ALA A 266 2.36 18.78 -1.41
N VAL A 267 3.47 19.51 -1.22
CA VAL A 267 3.59 20.56 -0.19
C VAL A 267 2.53 21.64 -0.39
N VAL A 268 2.29 22.10 -1.61
CA VAL A 268 1.21 23.06 -1.91
C VAL A 268 -0.17 22.45 -1.59
N SER A 269 -0.37 21.15 -1.83
CA SER A 269 -1.62 20.46 -1.54
C SER A 269 -1.89 20.32 -0.04
N VAL A 270 -0.91 19.86 0.75
CA VAL A 270 -1.07 19.69 2.21
C VAL A 270 -1.32 21.02 2.92
N VAL A 271 -0.76 22.13 2.40
CA VAL A 271 -1.01 23.49 2.89
C VAL A 271 -2.45 23.92 2.66
N ARG A 272 -3.06 23.51 1.54
CA ARG A 272 -4.49 23.74 1.25
C ARG A 272 -5.41 22.84 2.07
N GLY A 273 -4.89 21.77 2.68
CA GLY A 273 -5.62 20.88 3.57
C GLY A 273 -6.53 19.87 2.87
N ILE A 274 -7.13 18.99 3.69
CA ILE A 274 -7.92 17.81 3.26
C ILE A 274 -9.14 18.19 2.43
N ASP A 275 -9.87 19.22 2.83
CA ASP A 275 -11.11 19.63 2.16
C ASP A 275 -10.89 20.30 0.79
N GLY A 276 -9.65 20.72 0.51
CA GLY A 276 -9.26 21.38 -0.73
C GLY A 276 -8.45 20.47 -1.66
N GLY A 277 -7.14 20.37 -1.41
CA GLY A 277 -6.18 19.76 -2.33
C GLY A 277 -6.39 18.27 -2.52
N VAL A 278 -6.39 17.52 -1.41
CA VAL A 278 -6.51 16.05 -1.39
C VAL A 278 -7.76 15.59 -2.14
N LYS A 279 -8.93 16.17 -1.82
CA LYS A 279 -10.21 15.76 -2.38
C LYS A 279 -10.33 16.03 -3.88
N ILE A 280 -9.90 17.20 -4.34
CA ILE A 280 -9.97 17.59 -5.76
C ILE A 280 -9.04 16.70 -6.59
N LEU A 281 -7.78 16.56 -6.16
CA LEU A 281 -6.80 15.74 -6.87
C LEU A 281 -7.21 14.28 -6.91
N SER A 282 -7.73 13.73 -5.80
CA SER A 282 -8.24 12.36 -5.76
C SER A 282 -9.40 12.15 -6.72
N ASN A 283 -10.38 13.06 -6.80
CA ASN A 283 -11.49 12.93 -7.75
C ASN A 283 -11.03 12.97 -9.21
N ILE A 284 -10.13 13.89 -9.57
CA ILE A 284 -9.55 13.97 -10.91
C ILE A 284 -8.82 12.67 -11.24
N ASN A 285 -8.01 12.17 -10.31
CA ASN A 285 -7.27 10.94 -10.44
C ASN A 285 -8.18 9.75 -10.76
N MET A 286 -9.27 9.58 -10.00
CA MET A 286 -10.23 8.50 -10.20
C MET A 286 -10.92 8.56 -11.56
N ILE A 287 -11.26 9.77 -12.04
CA ILE A 287 -11.86 9.96 -13.36
C ILE A 287 -10.86 9.57 -14.45
N ILE A 288 -9.62 10.06 -14.38
CA ILE A 288 -8.59 9.76 -15.39
C ILE A 288 -8.29 8.26 -15.40
N ALA A 289 -8.12 7.63 -14.24
CA ALA A 289 -7.91 6.19 -14.14
C ALA A 289 -9.06 5.39 -14.76
N PHE A 290 -10.30 5.74 -14.43
CA PHE A 290 -11.47 5.08 -14.98
C PHE A 290 -11.56 5.25 -16.51
N LEU A 291 -11.34 6.47 -17.02
CA LEU A 291 -11.33 6.74 -18.46
C LEU A 291 -10.24 5.96 -19.19
N LEU A 292 -9.03 5.91 -18.62
CA LEU A 292 -7.92 5.14 -19.20
C LEU A 292 -8.28 3.65 -19.26
N LEU A 293 -8.78 3.07 -18.17
CA LEU A 293 -9.19 1.67 -18.13
C LEU A 293 -10.26 1.36 -19.19
N VAL A 294 -11.31 2.17 -19.26
CA VAL A 294 -12.40 1.97 -20.22
C VAL A 294 -11.87 2.09 -21.66
N LEU A 295 -11.04 3.10 -21.95
CA LEU A 295 -10.49 3.29 -23.27
C LEU A 295 -9.62 2.11 -23.71
N VAL A 296 -8.71 1.65 -22.85
CA VAL A 296 -7.85 0.49 -23.12
C VAL A 296 -8.68 -0.78 -23.28
N ALA A 297 -9.67 -1.02 -22.42
CA ALA A 297 -10.53 -2.20 -22.50
C ALA A 297 -11.41 -2.23 -23.77
N VAL A 298 -11.88 -1.07 -24.24
CA VAL A 298 -12.68 -0.97 -25.46
C VAL A 298 -11.80 -1.12 -26.70
N VAL A 299 -10.63 -0.46 -26.72
CA VAL A 299 -9.66 -0.57 -27.83
C VAL A 299 -9.11 -2.00 -27.93
N GLY A 300 -8.86 -2.65 -26.80
CA GLY A 300 -8.36 -4.02 -26.68
C GLY A 300 -9.46 -5.10 -26.53
N TYR A 301 -10.69 -4.79 -26.92
CA TYR A 301 -11.89 -5.62 -26.64
C TYR A 301 -11.71 -7.11 -26.94
N SER A 302 -11.00 -7.46 -28.02
CA SER A 302 -10.78 -8.84 -28.47
C SER A 302 -10.09 -9.72 -27.43
N VAL A 303 -9.31 -9.13 -26.53
CA VAL A 303 -8.54 -9.84 -25.49
C VAL A 303 -9.07 -9.52 -24.10
N SER A 304 -9.40 -8.26 -23.84
CA SER A 304 -9.69 -7.76 -22.48
C SER A 304 -10.79 -8.54 -21.75
N PHE A 305 -11.90 -8.85 -22.42
CA PHE A 305 -13.04 -9.52 -21.78
C PHE A 305 -12.78 -11.00 -21.48
N SER A 306 -12.09 -11.72 -22.37
CA SER A 306 -11.67 -13.10 -22.11
C SER A 306 -10.64 -13.16 -20.98
N SER A 307 -9.73 -12.19 -20.91
CA SER A 307 -8.70 -12.14 -19.86
C SER A 307 -9.32 -12.00 -18.48
N ILE A 308 -10.41 -11.24 -18.31
CA ILE A 308 -11.11 -11.13 -17.00
C ILE A 308 -11.55 -12.50 -16.48
N SER A 309 -12.16 -13.32 -17.35
CA SER A 309 -12.58 -14.67 -16.97
C SER A 309 -11.38 -15.56 -16.67
N THR A 310 -10.33 -15.51 -17.51
CA THR A 310 -9.11 -16.31 -17.31
C THR A 310 -8.43 -15.98 -16.00
N THR A 311 -8.23 -14.69 -15.71
CA THR A 311 -7.62 -14.19 -14.48
C THR A 311 -8.41 -14.64 -13.26
N PHE A 312 -9.73 -14.46 -13.26
CA PHE A 312 -10.58 -14.85 -12.14
C PHE A 312 -10.48 -16.35 -11.84
N MET A 313 -10.63 -17.18 -12.87
CA MET A 313 -10.58 -18.64 -12.71
C MET A 313 -9.20 -19.10 -12.25
N SER A 314 -8.13 -18.59 -12.87
CA SER A 314 -6.75 -18.90 -12.50
C SER A 314 -6.42 -18.46 -11.07
N TYR A 315 -6.93 -17.30 -10.63
CA TYR A 315 -6.74 -16.83 -9.26
C TYR A 315 -7.42 -17.78 -8.25
N VAL A 316 -8.67 -18.16 -8.50
CA VAL A 316 -9.41 -19.09 -7.62
C VAL A 316 -8.74 -20.46 -7.56
N GLU A 317 -8.25 -20.96 -8.70
CA GLU A 317 -7.57 -22.26 -8.79
C GLU A 317 -6.23 -22.26 -8.04
N ASN A 318 -5.45 -21.19 -8.16
CA ASN A 318 -4.06 -21.17 -7.73
C ASN A 318 -3.81 -20.45 -6.39
N ILE A 319 -4.81 -19.81 -5.78
CA ILE A 319 -4.63 -19.08 -4.51
C ILE A 319 -4.04 -19.97 -3.40
N ILE A 320 -4.46 -21.23 -3.29
CA ILE A 320 -3.96 -22.15 -2.25
C ILE A 320 -2.50 -22.55 -2.52
N PRO A 321 -2.14 -23.06 -3.73
CA PRO A 321 -0.73 -23.31 -4.07
C PRO A 321 0.18 -22.10 -3.86
N LEU A 322 -0.25 -20.91 -4.30
CA LEU A 322 0.53 -19.67 -4.17
C LEU A 322 0.69 -19.22 -2.71
N SER A 323 -0.26 -19.60 -1.85
CA SER A 323 -0.23 -19.36 -0.39
C SER A 323 0.64 -20.36 0.38
N ASN A 324 1.16 -21.41 -0.24
CA ASN A 324 2.09 -22.32 0.43
C ASN A 324 3.49 -21.67 0.53
N PRO A 325 4.14 -21.60 1.70
CA PRO A 325 5.53 -21.15 1.79
C PRO A 325 6.56 -22.28 1.73
N HIS A 326 6.15 -23.55 1.76
CA HIS A 326 7.05 -24.66 2.04
C HIS A 326 7.18 -25.63 0.88
N GLY A 327 8.40 -26.10 0.60
CA GLY A 327 8.66 -27.16 -0.38
C GLY A 327 8.24 -26.81 -1.81
N ARG A 328 8.37 -25.53 -2.17
CA ARG A 328 8.05 -24.99 -3.49
C ARG A 328 9.25 -25.04 -4.42
N ASN A 329 9.01 -25.36 -5.68
CA ASN A 329 10.06 -25.38 -6.71
C ASN A 329 10.38 -23.96 -7.22
N ASP A 330 9.50 -23.00 -6.96
CA ASP A 330 9.63 -21.59 -7.37
C ASP A 330 10.08 -20.68 -6.20
N GLU A 331 11.02 -21.17 -5.40
CA GLU A 331 11.49 -20.45 -4.20
C GLU A 331 11.99 -19.04 -4.51
N ALA A 332 12.85 -18.92 -5.53
CA ALA A 332 13.36 -17.63 -5.99
C ALA A 332 12.23 -16.68 -6.45
N TRP A 333 11.18 -17.20 -7.09
CA TRP A 333 10.04 -16.40 -7.53
C TRP A 333 9.31 -15.79 -6.33
N PHE A 334 8.85 -16.61 -5.37
CA PHE A 334 8.06 -16.07 -4.26
C PHE A 334 8.89 -15.21 -3.31
N GLN A 335 10.19 -15.48 -3.19
CA GLN A 335 11.13 -14.63 -2.45
C GLN A 335 11.33 -13.26 -3.12
N GLY A 336 11.47 -13.21 -4.45
CA GLY A 336 11.65 -11.96 -5.19
C GLY A 336 10.37 -11.13 -5.36
N TRP A 337 9.22 -11.80 -5.48
CA TRP A 337 7.94 -11.16 -5.77
C TRP A 337 7.01 -11.12 -4.55
N THR A 338 6.61 -12.28 -4.06
CA THR A 338 5.55 -12.38 -3.04
C THR A 338 5.98 -11.78 -1.71
N VAL A 339 7.20 -12.06 -1.24
CA VAL A 339 7.72 -11.48 0.01
C VAL A 339 7.84 -9.96 -0.10
N PHE A 340 8.29 -9.45 -1.25
CA PHE A 340 8.30 -8.01 -1.50
C PHE A 340 6.89 -7.41 -1.43
N TYR A 341 5.90 -7.99 -2.10
CA TYR A 341 4.53 -7.50 -2.05
C TYR A 341 3.97 -7.53 -0.64
N TRP A 342 4.12 -8.62 0.13
CA TRP A 342 3.69 -8.64 1.53
C TRP A 342 4.37 -7.59 2.37
N ALA A 343 5.68 -7.42 2.23
CA ALA A 343 6.39 -6.37 2.94
C ALA A 343 5.84 -4.98 2.57
N TRP A 344 5.61 -4.71 1.29
CA TRP A 344 5.09 -3.44 0.81
C TRP A 344 3.69 -3.16 1.35
N TRP A 345 2.79 -4.13 1.27
CA TRP A 345 1.42 -4.02 1.78
C TRP A 345 1.37 -3.84 3.29
N ILE A 346 2.21 -4.55 4.04
CA ILE A 346 2.33 -4.39 5.49
C ILE A 346 2.81 -2.98 5.84
N SER A 347 3.83 -2.47 5.14
CA SER A 347 4.36 -1.13 5.36
C SER A 347 3.37 -0.01 4.99
N TRP A 348 2.51 -0.23 3.99
CA TRP A 348 1.43 0.70 3.60
C TRP A 348 0.20 0.65 4.51
N SER A 349 0.05 -0.39 5.32
CA SER A 349 -1.19 -0.65 6.04
C SER A 349 -1.60 0.40 7.07
N PRO A 350 -0.69 1.13 7.78
CA PRO A 350 -1.11 2.23 8.65
C PRO A 350 -1.76 3.38 7.89
N PHE A 351 -1.18 3.72 6.73
CA PHE A 351 -1.66 4.78 5.85
C PHE A 351 -3.07 4.46 5.33
N VAL A 352 -3.21 3.33 4.62
CA VAL A 352 -4.49 2.92 4.03
C VAL A 352 -5.52 2.62 5.12
N GLY A 353 -5.07 1.97 6.20
CA GLY A 353 -5.92 1.58 7.31
C GLY A 353 -6.57 2.77 8.00
N MET A 354 -5.81 3.84 8.25
CA MET A 354 -6.34 5.06 8.87
C MET A 354 -7.40 5.74 8.00
N PHE A 355 -7.18 5.83 6.68
CA PHE A 355 -8.17 6.38 5.77
C PHE A 355 -9.47 5.57 5.77
N ILE A 356 -9.36 4.25 5.59
CA ILE A 356 -10.52 3.35 5.56
C ILE A 356 -11.28 3.40 6.88
N ALA A 357 -10.58 3.47 8.02
CA ALA A 357 -11.21 3.60 9.33
C ALA A 357 -12.08 4.87 9.42
N ARG A 358 -11.54 6.03 9.01
CA ARG A 358 -12.22 7.33 9.09
C ARG A 358 -13.54 7.40 8.34
N VAL A 359 -13.63 6.74 7.19
CA VAL A 359 -14.82 6.78 6.33
C VAL A 359 -15.86 5.69 6.66
N SER A 360 -15.61 4.86 7.67
CA SER A 360 -16.35 3.62 7.90
C SER A 360 -17.17 3.57 9.20
N LYS A 361 -17.29 4.69 9.91
CA LYS A 361 -18.16 4.80 11.08
C LYS A 361 -19.62 4.41 10.74
N GLY A 362 -20.30 3.75 11.68
CA GLY A 362 -21.70 3.33 11.54
C GLY A 362 -21.93 2.05 10.72
N ARG A 363 -20.87 1.46 10.13
CA ARG A 363 -20.96 0.17 9.42
C ARG A 363 -20.86 -0.99 10.40
N THR A 364 -21.48 -2.13 10.07
CA THR A 364 -21.20 -3.38 10.80
C THR A 364 -19.85 -3.96 10.37
N ILE A 365 -19.18 -4.70 11.25
CA ILE A 365 -17.90 -5.35 10.95
C ILE A 365 -18.02 -6.25 9.70
N ARG A 366 -19.15 -6.97 9.56
CA ARG A 366 -19.38 -7.81 8.37
C ARG A 366 -19.48 -6.99 7.09
N GLN A 367 -20.26 -5.91 7.10
CA GLN A 367 -20.39 -5.02 5.93
C GLN A 367 -19.03 -4.42 5.58
N PHE A 368 -18.32 -3.94 6.60
CA PHE A 368 -17.02 -3.33 6.49
C PHE A 368 -15.99 -4.26 5.83
N ILE A 369 -15.72 -5.44 6.42
CA ILE A 369 -14.70 -6.36 5.91
C ILE A 369 -15.09 -6.88 4.52
N THR A 370 -16.37 -7.18 4.28
CA THR A 370 -16.82 -7.63 2.95
C THR A 370 -16.54 -6.57 1.89
N ALA A 371 -16.84 -5.30 2.16
CA ALA A 371 -16.60 -4.23 1.20
C ALA A 371 -15.10 -3.98 0.98
N VAL A 372 -14.30 -3.95 2.06
CA VAL A 372 -12.85 -3.72 1.98
C VAL A 372 -12.15 -4.83 1.18
N LEU A 373 -12.59 -6.08 1.32
CA LEU A 373 -12.02 -7.19 0.54
C LEU A 373 -12.53 -7.21 -0.90
N ILE A 374 -13.84 -7.15 -1.12
CA ILE A 374 -14.43 -7.49 -2.41
C ILE A 374 -14.40 -6.34 -3.40
N VAL A 375 -14.71 -5.11 -2.97
CA VAL A 375 -14.84 -3.99 -3.92
C VAL A 375 -13.51 -3.69 -4.60
N PRO A 376 -12.41 -3.51 -3.87
CA PRO A 376 -11.16 -3.20 -4.52
C PRO A 376 -10.58 -4.40 -5.29
N THR A 377 -10.69 -5.63 -4.77
CA THR A 377 -10.30 -6.86 -5.49
C THR A 377 -11.02 -6.99 -6.83
N SER A 378 -12.29 -6.60 -6.89
CA SER A 378 -13.07 -6.67 -8.14
C SER A 378 -12.57 -5.66 -9.17
N VAL A 379 -12.15 -4.47 -8.74
CA VAL A 379 -11.63 -3.48 -9.69
C VAL A 379 -10.19 -3.80 -10.10
N THR A 380 -9.34 -4.27 -9.18
CA THR A 380 -7.99 -4.73 -9.52
C THR A 380 -8.05 -5.93 -10.46
N LEU A 381 -9.02 -6.83 -10.29
CA LEU A 381 -9.29 -7.91 -11.23
C LEU A 381 -9.51 -7.39 -12.65
N ILE A 382 -10.38 -6.40 -12.83
CA ILE A 382 -10.65 -5.83 -14.16
C ILE A 382 -9.39 -5.15 -14.69
N TRP A 383 -8.72 -4.32 -13.87
CA TRP A 383 -7.53 -3.60 -14.26
C TRP A 383 -6.40 -4.54 -14.71
N MET A 384 -5.97 -5.45 -13.84
CA MET A 384 -4.87 -6.38 -14.13
C MET A 384 -5.19 -7.30 -15.31
N SER A 385 -6.45 -7.69 -15.48
CA SER A 385 -6.85 -8.52 -16.62
C SER A 385 -6.80 -7.78 -17.95
N VAL A 386 -7.22 -6.51 -17.97
CA VAL A 386 -7.23 -5.69 -19.19
C VAL A 386 -5.80 -5.42 -19.65
N PHE A 387 -4.98 -4.83 -18.78
CA PHE A 387 -3.62 -4.44 -19.11
C PHE A 387 -2.70 -5.66 -19.26
N GLY A 388 -2.68 -6.55 -18.27
CA GLY A 388 -1.83 -7.75 -18.29
C GLY A 388 -2.21 -8.73 -19.41
N GLY A 389 -3.51 -8.89 -19.67
CA GLY A 389 -3.99 -9.75 -20.74
C GLY A 389 -3.58 -9.26 -22.12
N LEU A 390 -3.70 -7.95 -22.39
CA LEU A 390 -3.24 -7.34 -23.64
C LEU A 390 -1.73 -7.46 -23.81
N ALA A 391 -0.97 -7.23 -22.74
CA ALA A 391 0.48 -7.36 -22.77
C ALA A 391 0.94 -8.79 -23.06
N ILE A 392 0.34 -9.79 -22.40
CA ILE A 392 0.64 -11.21 -22.66
C ILE A 392 0.27 -11.58 -24.11
N ASP A 393 -0.87 -11.12 -24.63
CA ASP A 393 -1.26 -11.36 -26.02
C ASP A 393 -0.24 -10.79 -27.02
N GLN A 394 0.29 -9.59 -26.77
CA GLN A 394 1.35 -9.00 -27.60
C GLN A 394 2.63 -9.84 -27.58
N VAL A 395 3.03 -10.39 -26.43
CA VAL A 395 4.19 -11.29 -26.31
C VAL A 395 3.96 -12.61 -27.03
N ILE A 396 2.80 -13.24 -26.86
CA ILE A 396 2.45 -14.48 -27.56
C ILE A 396 2.51 -14.28 -29.09
N ASN A 397 1.98 -13.15 -29.57
CA ASN A 397 1.88 -12.85 -30.99
C ASN A 397 3.12 -12.13 -31.57
N ASN A 398 4.16 -11.88 -30.77
CA ASN A 398 5.37 -11.14 -31.16
C ASN A 398 5.06 -9.76 -31.78
N VAL A 399 4.09 -9.03 -31.21
CA VAL A 399 3.63 -7.72 -31.71
C VAL A 399 4.26 -6.58 -30.92
N GLY A 400 4.91 -5.65 -31.62
CA GLY A 400 5.54 -4.49 -31.02
C GLY A 400 6.81 -4.82 -30.25
N GLU A 401 7.35 -3.81 -29.56
CA GLU A 401 8.64 -3.93 -28.87
C GLU A 401 8.56 -4.86 -27.66
N LEU A 402 7.51 -4.70 -26.84
CA LEU A 402 7.19 -5.60 -25.72
C LEU A 402 7.00 -7.03 -26.21
N GLY A 403 6.31 -7.19 -27.35
CA GLY A 403 6.03 -8.51 -27.89
C GLY A 403 7.27 -9.25 -28.41
N ALA A 404 8.15 -8.53 -29.11
CA ALA A 404 9.35 -9.11 -29.73
C ALA A 404 10.50 -9.34 -28.73
N ARG A 405 10.60 -8.53 -27.67
CA ARG A 405 11.72 -8.58 -26.72
C ARG A 405 11.33 -9.07 -25.32
N GLY A 406 10.03 -9.22 -25.05
CA GLY A 406 9.54 -9.44 -23.69
C GLY A 406 9.78 -8.22 -22.81
N LEU A 407 9.80 -8.42 -21.49
CA LEU A 407 10.02 -7.36 -20.52
C LEU A 407 11.50 -6.94 -20.48
N THR A 408 11.83 -5.76 -21.00
CA THR A 408 13.19 -5.19 -20.92
C THR A 408 13.35 -4.22 -19.76
N ASP A 409 12.33 -3.38 -19.51
CA ASP A 409 12.30 -2.42 -18.41
C ASP A 409 10.89 -2.34 -17.84
N VAL A 410 10.78 -2.53 -16.52
CA VAL A 410 9.51 -2.54 -15.79
C VAL A 410 8.77 -1.21 -15.92
N SER A 411 9.49 -0.09 -15.90
CA SER A 411 8.91 1.25 -15.96
C SER A 411 8.41 1.64 -17.34
N LEU A 412 8.91 0.99 -18.41
CA LEU A 412 8.52 1.23 -19.80
C LEU A 412 7.40 0.31 -20.29
N ALA A 413 7.21 -0.86 -19.67
CA ALA A 413 6.34 -1.93 -20.17
C ALA A 413 4.93 -1.45 -20.56
N MET A 414 4.31 -0.57 -19.77
CA MET A 414 2.99 -0.03 -20.09
C MET A 414 2.98 0.84 -21.36
N PHE A 415 4.03 1.62 -21.59
CA PHE A 415 4.16 2.49 -22.76
C PHE A 415 4.45 1.68 -24.02
N GLU A 416 5.33 0.68 -23.93
CA GLU A 416 5.58 -0.26 -25.03
C GLU A 416 4.31 -1.04 -25.41
N MET A 417 3.49 -1.41 -24.43
CA MET A 417 2.19 -2.03 -24.68
C MET A 417 1.25 -1.12 -25.47
N PHE A 418 1.26 0.19 -25.18
CA PHE A 418 0.41 1.16 -25.87
C PHE A 418 0.85 1.45 -27.31
N ASP A 419 2.12 1.29 -27.67
CA ASP A 419 2.64 1.69 -28.99
C ASP A 419 1.96 1.00 -30.16
N VAL A 420 1.53 -0.25 -29.97
CA VAL A 420 0.82 -1.03 -30.98
C VAL A 420 -0.69 -0.95 -30.85
N MET A 421 -1.20 -0.25 -29.83
CA MET A 421 -2.62 0.01 -29.68
C MET A 421 -3.07 1.25 -30.48
N PRO A 422 -4.30 1.24 -31.02
CA PRO A 422 -4.91 2.46 -31.50
C PRO A 422 -4.83 3.60 -30.47
N TYR A 423 -4.40 4.77 -30.93
CA TYR A 423 -4.19 5.97 -30.09
C TYR A 423 -3.08 5.82 -29.03
N GLY A 424 -2.10 4.93 -29.24
CA GLY A 424 -0.99 4.67 -28.31
C GLY A 424 -0.35 5.93 -27.71
N SER A 425 0.01 6.93 -28.52
CA SER A 425 0.61 8.18 -28.01
C SER A 425 -0.32 8.96 -27.07
N ILE A 426 -1.64 8.93 -27.31
CA ILE A 426 -2.63 9.56 -26.43
C ILE A 426 -2.75 8.77 -25.12
N LEU A 427 -2.78 7.43 -25.20
CA LEU A 427 -2.79 6.56 -24.03
C LEU A 427 -1.56 6.79 -23.15
N SER A 428 -0.37 6.86 -23.75
CA SER A 428 0.89 7.16 -23.06
C SER A 428 0.87 8.54 -22.39
N MET A 429 0.34 9.57 -23.06
CA MET A 429 0.19 10.91 -22.46
C MET A 429 -0.76 10.90 -21.26
N ILE A 430 -1.91 10.22 -21.38
CA ILE A 430 -2.86 10.06 -20.27
C ILE A 430 -2.21 9.30 -19.12
N ALA A 431 -1.48 8.24 -19.40
CA ALA A 431 -0.79 7.44 -18.37
C ALA A 431 0.29 8.25 -17.65
N VAL A 432 1.09 9.07 -18.34
CA VAL A 432 2.06 9.99 -17.71
C VAL A 432 1.35 10.95 -16.75
N VAL A 433 0.27 11.61 -17.21
CA VAL A 433 -0.51 12.51 -16.35
C VAL A 433 -1.07 11.76 -15.15
N LEU A 434 -1.61 10.56 -15.36
CA LEU A 434 -2.19 9.74 -14.31
C LEU A 434 -1.14 9.32 -13.27
N VAL A 435 0.05 8.89 -13.68
CA VAL A 435 1.16 8.55 -12.78
C VAL A 435 1.56 9.77 -11.93
N LEU A 436 1.69 10.95 -12.54
CA LEU A 436 2.02 12.18 -11.81
C LEU A 436 0.94 12.56 -10.80
N VAL A 437 -0.35 12.46 -11.17
CA VAL A 437 -1.45 12.75 -10.26
C VAL A 437 -1.49 11.75 -9.11
N PHE A 438 -1.36 10.44 -9.38
CA PHE A 438 -1.28 9.40 -8.35
C PHE A 438 -0.15 9.66 -7.36
N PHE A 439 1.00 10.09 -7.86
CA PHE A 439 2.15 10.47 -7.06
C PHE A 439 1.80 11.62 -6.12
N ILE A 440 1.31 12.74 -6.66
CA ILE A 440 0.95 13.91 -5.85
C ILE A 440 -0.07 13.52 -4.77
N THR A 441 -1.13 12.78 -5.12
CA THR A 441 -2.17 12.37 -4.16
C THR A 441 -1.66 11.41 -3.09
N SER A 442 -0.78 10.47 -3.45
CA SER A 442 -0.20 9.51 -2.50
C SER A 442 0.75 10.21 -1.52
N SER A 443 1.56 11.15 -2.01
CA SER A 443 2.47 11.92 -1.17
C SER A 443 1.73 12.83 -0.18
N ASP A 444 0.68 13.51 -0.66
CA ASP A 444 -0.17 14.39 0.14
C ASP A 444 -0.85 13.61 1.28
N SER A 445 -1.67 12.61 0.91
CA SER A 445 -2.42 11.81 1.88
C SER A 445 -1.51 11.00 2.84
N GLY A 446 -0.40 10.47 2.33
CA GLY A 446 0.58 9.73 3.13
C GLY A 446 1.24 10.57 4.22
N SER A 447 1.66 11.79 3.86
CA SER A 447 2.29 12.71 4.81
C SER A 447 1.34 13.13 5.94
N LEU A 448 0.05 13.32 5.64
CA LEU A 448 -0.97 13.65 6.64
C LEU A 448 -1.20 12.51 7.65
N VAL A 449 -1.09 11.25 7.22
CA VAL A 449 -1.21 10.12 8.15
C VAL A 449 0.01 10.03 9.07
N ILE A 450 1.21 10.18 8.53
CA ILE A 450 2.44 10.22 9.35
C ILE A 450 2.34 11.36 10.38
N ASP A 451 1.86 12.52 9.97
CA ASP A 451 1.67 13.66 10.85
C ASP A 451 0.64 13.37 11.96
N SER A 452 -0.48 12.74 11.62
CA SER A 452 -1.49 12.32 12.60
C SER A 452 -0.94 11.31 13.62
N ILE A 453 -0.10 10.35 13.19
CA ILE A 453 0.56 9.40 14.10
C ILE A 453 1.55 10.15 15.02
N THR A 454 2.35 11.06 14.45
CA THR A 454 3.38 11.80 15.20
C THR A 454 2.87 12.98 16.02
N SER A 455 1.56 13.27 15.97
CA SER A 455 0.86 14.26 16.81
C SER A 455 -0.04 13.61 17.86
N GLY A 456 0.14 12.31 18.14
CA GLY A 456 -0.60 11.59 19.18
C GLY A 456 -2.04 11.25 18.78
N GLY A 457 -2.31 11.11 17.48
CA GLY A 457 -3.64 10.81 16.94
C GLY A 457 -4.53 12.03 16.75
N LYS A 458 -3.97 13.25 16.78
CA LYS A 458 -4.71 14.46 16.43
C LYS A 458 -5.04 14.44 14.94
N VAL A 459 -6.27 14.85 14.61
CA VAL A 459 -6.77 14.87 13.23
C VAL A 459 -6.43 16.19 12.54
N ASP A 460 -6.45 17.30 13.29
CA ASP A 460 -6.03 18.61 12.81
C ASP A 460 -4.63 18.95 13.31
N VAL A 461 -3.67 18.88 12.39
CA VAL A 461 -2.24 19.02 12.65
C VAL A 461 -1.70 20.31 12.01
N PRO A 462 -0.82 21.07 12.68
CA PRO A 462 -0.27 22.32 12.13
C PRO A 462 0.41 22.18 10.76
N ILE A 463 0.25 23.19 9.90
CA ILE A 463 0.81 23.22 8.54
C ILE A 463 2.34 22.96 8.51
N PRO A 464 3.18 23.54 9.38
CA PRO A 464 4.63 23.29 9.33
C PRO A 464 5.02 21.81 9.44
N GLN A 465 4.25 21.02 10.19
CA GLN A 465 4.48 19.58 10.33
C GLN A 465 4.16 18.82 9.05
N ARG A 466 3.04 19.17 8.42
CA ARG A 466 2.63 18.59 7.13
C ARG A 466 3.70 18.82 6.07
N ILE A 467 4.23 20.04 6.01
CA ILE A 467 5.32 20.40 5.09
C ILE A 467 6.58 19.58 5.41
N PHE A 468 6.93 19.44 6.70
CA PHE A 468 8.08 18.67 7.13
C PHE A 468 7.99 17.21 6.67
N TRP A 469 6.88 16.53 6.92
CA TRP A 469 6.71 15.12 6.54
C TRP A 469 6.64 14.90 5.03
N ALA A 470 5.94 15.78 4.30
CA ALA A 470 5.90 15.71 2.84
C ALA A 470 7.30 15.89 2.23
N SER A 471 8.09 16.84 2.74
CA SER A 471 9.46 17.08 2.26
C SER A 471 10.40 15.94 2.61
N LEU A 472 10.30 15.40 3.82
CA LEU A 472 11.14 14.30 4.29
C LEU A 472 10.88 13.01 3.51
N GLN A 473 9.62 12.73 3.18
CA GLN A 473 9.23 11.60 2.33
C GLN A 473 9.85 11.71 0.92
N GLY A 474 9.78 12.90 0.30
CA GLY A 474 10.42 13.17 -0.99
C GLY A 474 11.95 13.01 -0.94
N ALA A 475 12.58 13.49 0.14
CA ALA A 475 14.02 13.33 0.35
C ALA A 475 14.45 11.87 0.47
N VAL A 476 13.68 11.03 1.19
CA VAL A 476 13.95 9.60 1.31
C VAL A 476 13.77 8.88 -0.04
N ALA A 477 12.75 9.25 -0.82
CA ALA A 477 12.58 8.70 -2.16
C ALA A 477 13.77 9.04 -3.09
N VAL A 478 14.25 10.30 -3.06
CA VAL A 478 15.46 10.70 -3.80
C VAL A 478 16.69 9.93 -3.33
N ALA A 479 16.89 9.80 -2.02
CA ALA A 479 18.04 9.09 -1.46
C ALA A 479 18.05 7.60 -1.87
N LEU A 480 16.90 6.92 -1.84
CA LEU A 480 16.78 5.52 -2.24
C LEU A 480 17.00 5.34 -3.76
N LEU A 481 16.47 6.25 -4.59
CA LEU A 481 16.76 6.23 -6.03
C LEU A 481 18.25 6.45 -6.31
N TRP A 482 18.88 7.38 -5.59
CA TRP A 482 20.31 7.67 -5.74
C TRP A 482 21.18 6.47 -5.35
N ILE A 483 20.87 5.81 -4.23
CA ILE A 483 21.58 4.61 -3.77
C ILE A 483 21.44 3.47 -4.78
N GLY A 484 20.23 3.22 -5.27
CA GLY A 484 19.99 2.09 -6.16
C GLY A 484 20.49 2.31 -7.59
N GLY A 485 20.58 3.55 -8.06
CA GLY A 485 21.07 3.85 -9.40
C GLY A 485 20.25 3.16 -10.49
N THR A 486 20.90 2.33 -11.32
CA THR A 486 20.23 1.49 -12.32
C THR A 486 19.39 0.37 -11.71
N GLU A 487 19.62 0.04 -10.44
CA GLU A 487 18.91 -0.96 -9.64
C GLU A 487 18.11 -0.30 -8.51
N ALA A 488 17.49 0.84 -8.85
CA ALA A 488 16.66 1.62 -7.92
C ALA A 488 15.55 0.78 -7.28
N VAL A 489 14.91 -0.12 -8.04
CA VAL A 489 13.85 -1.00 -7.53
C VAL A 489 14.37 -1.86 -6.36
N GLN A 490 15.56 -2.45 -6.49
CA GLN A 490 16.15 -3.32 -5.47
C GLN A 490 16.41 -2.58 -4.16
N ALA A 491 16.92 -1.34 -4.23
CA ALA A 491 17.14 -0.51 -3.06
C ALA A 491 15.82 -0.11 -2.36
N LEU A 492 14.79 0.23 -3.15
CA LEU A 492 13.45 0.53 -2.64
C LEU A 492 12.81 -0.72 -1.97
N GLN A 493 12.98 -1.90 -2.56
CA GLN A 493 12.52 -3.17 -1.99
C GLN A 493 13.20 -3.47 -0.65
N ALA A 494 14.52 -3.29 -0.57
CA ALA A 494 15.29 -3.57 0.64
C ALA A 494 14.83 -2.74 1.84
N ALA A 495 14.59 -1.43 1.64
CA ALA A 495 14.11 -0.54 2.70
C ALA A 495 12.71 -0.95 3.21
N VAL A 496 11.82 -1.34 2.30
CA VAL A 496 10.47 -1.79 2.63
C VAL A 496 10.48 -3.12 3.37
N ILE A 497 11.23 -4.11 2.91
CA ILE A 497 11.31 -5.44 3.56
C ILE A 497 11.89 -5.30 4.98
N SER A 498 12.92 -4.47 5.14
CA SER A 498 13.56 -4.23 6.44
C SER A 498 12.60 -3.63 7.47
N THR A 499 11.75 -2.70 7.04
CA THR A 499 10.80 -2.03 7.93
C THR A 499 9.49 -2.81 8.12
N ALA A 500 9.10 -3.63 7.15
CA ALA A 500 7.90 -4.45 7.21
C ALA A 500 8.04 -5.65 8.16
N LEU A 501 9.22 -6.24 8.29
CA LEU A 501 9.44 -7.40 9.16
C LEU A 501 8.99 -7.15 10.61
N PRO A 502 9.50 -6.13 11.33
CA PRO A 502 9.03 -5.88 12.70
C PRO A 502 7.54 -5.52 12.73
N PHE A 503 7.04 -4.81 11.70
CA PHE A 503 5.64 -4.43 11.63
C PHE A 503 4.69 -5.61 11.36
N THR A 504 5.18 -6.69 10.74
CA THR A 504 4.44 -7.94 10.54
C THR A 504 4.01 -8.54 11.88
N PHE A 505 4.92 -8.56 12.87
CA PHE A 505 4.60 -9.00 14.23
C PHE A 505 3.55 -8.10 14.90
N ILE A 506 3.65 -6.78 14.68
CA ILE A 506 2.66 -5.81 15.17
C ILE A 506 1.27 -6.12 14.62
N LEU A 507 1.14 -6.41 13.31
CA LEU A 507 -0.15 -6.76 12.70
C LEU A 507 -0.72 -8.10 13.18
N LEU A 508 0.13 -9.11 13.41
CA LEU A 508 -0.30 -10.38 14.00
C LEU A 508 -0.83 -10.18 15.43
N LEU A 509 -0.13 -9.40 16.25
CA LEU A 509 -0.60 -9.02 17.59
C LEU A 509 -1.87 -8.17 17.54
N MET A 510 -2.04 -7.37 16.49
CA MET A 510 -3.24 -6.56 16.26
C MET A 510 -4.49 -7.43 16.15
N CYS A 511 -4.40 -8.56 15.45
CA CYS A 511 -5.51 -9.53 15.33
C CYS A 511 -5.95 -10.05 16.71
N VAL A 512 -4.98 -10.38 17.57
CA VAL A 512 -5.25 -10.84 18.95
C VAL A 512 -5.92 -9.73 19.76
N SER A 513 -5.36 -8.52 19.70
CA SER A 513 -5.90 -7.37 20.44
C SER A 513 -7.33 -7.03 20.03
N LEU A 514 -7.61 -7.06 18.73
CA LEU A 514 -8.94 -6.82 18.19
C LEU A 514 -9.96 -7.83 18.71
N VAL A 515 -9.62 -9.12 18.75
CA VAL A 515 -10.50 -10.14 19.35
C VAL A 515 -10.73 -9.88 20.84
N LEU A 516 -9.69 -9.50 21.60
CA LEU A 516 -9.83 -9.16 23.01
C LEU A 516 -10.78 -7.97 23.22
N GLY A 517 -10.66 -6.93 22.40
CA GLY A 517 -11.53 -5.76 22.45
C GLY A 517 -12.98 -6.08 22.06
N MET A 518 -13.18 -6.86 21.01
CA MET A 518 -14.53 -7.24 20.55
C MET A 518 -15.26 -8.17 21.52
N ARG A 519 -14.54 -8.97 22.31
CA ARG A 519 -15.13 -9.84 23.33
C ARG A 519 -15.81 -9.08 24.46
N THR A 520 -15.48 -7.81 24.67
CA THR A 520 -16.14 -6.98 25.70
C THR A 520 -17.39 -6.29 25.17
N GLU A 521 -17.68 -6.35 23.86
CA GLU A 521 -18.92 -5.80 23.31
C GLU A 521 -20.15 -6.63 23.74
N PRO A 522 -21.26 -5.97 24.07
CA PRO A 522 -22.49 -6.65 24.42
C PRO A 522 -23.09 -7.37 23.20
N PHE A 523 -23.08 -8.70 23.21
CA PHE A 523 -23.82 -9.50 22.23
C PHE A 523 -25.28 -9.61 22.65
N LYS A 524 -26.20 -8.94 21.94
CA LYS A 524 -27.61 -9.34 21.99
C LYS A 524 -27.72 -10.72 21.33
N ARG A 525 -28.10 -11.73 22.14
CA ARG A 525 -28.44 -13.07 21.67
C ARG A 525 -29.62 -13.02 20.71
#